data_AF-A0A382TQS8-F1
#
_entry.id   AF-A0A382TQS8-F1
#
_cell.length_a   1.000
_cell.length_b   1.000
_cell.length_c   1.000
_cell.angle_alpha   90.00
_cell.angle_beta   90.00
_cell.angle_gamma   90.00
#
_symmetry.space_group_name_H-M   'P 1'
#
loop_
_entity.id
_entity.type
_entity.pdbx_description
1 polymer ?
#
loop_
_entity_poly.entity_id
_entity_poly.type
_entity_poly.pdbx_seq_one_letter_code
_entity_poly.pdbx_strand_id
1 'polypeptide(L)'
;MTKLNESIEMHDLKLEKVFITHTHFDHIQFLSDILYQFPQVQLCGYEKPEIKLSNHYRKLIHHEIISLGSEMITSLHTPGHYPDSLCFWNKKNNSLFTGDTMFVGRTGRTVDT
;
A
#
# COMPACT_ATOMS: atom_id res chain seq x y z
N MET A 1 -11.30 8.47 7.91
CA MET A 1 -11.38 9.39 6.76
C MET A 1 -11.03 10.84 7.09
N THR A 2 -11.52 11.41 8.19
CA THR A 2 -11.28 12.83 8.55
C THR A 2 -9.79 13.21 8.55
N LYS A 3 -8.93 12.41 9.20
CA LYS A 3 -7.47 12.69 9.24
C LYS A 3 -6.78 12.69 7.86
N LEU A 4 -7.24 11.84 6.94
CA LEU A 4 -6.67 11.79 5.59
C LEU A 4 -7.03 13.07 4.84
N ASN A 5 -8.30 13.46 4.87
CA ASN A 5 -8.78 14.68 4.21
C ASN A 5 -8.16 15.93 4.83
N GLU A 6 -8.10 16.01 6.16
CA GLU A 6 -7.41 17.09 6.89
C GLU A 6 -5.95 17.20 6.45
N SER A 7 -5.23 16.07 6.34
CA SER A 7 -3.83 16.07 5.89
C SER A 7 -3.67 16.50 4.44
N ILE A 8 -4.59 16.10 3.56
CA ILE A 8 -4.60 16.46 2.14
C ILE A 8 -4.82 17.97 1.99
N GLU A 9 -5.85 18.51 2.66
CA GLU A 9 -6.20 19.93 2.61
C GLU A 9 -5.11 20.81 3.23
N MET A 10 -4.59 20.42 4.41
CA MET A 10 -3.56 21.19 5.13
C MET A 10 -2.27 21.35 4.32
N HIS A 11 -1.93 20.37 3.48
CA HIS A 11 -0.68 20.35 2.72
C HIS A 11 -0.88 20.59 1.21
N ASP A 12 -2.08 20.96 0.79
CA ASP A 12 -2.45 21.16 -0.63
C ASP A 12 -2.02 19.99 -1.52
N LEU A 13 -2.35 18.76 -1.09
CA LEU A 13 -1.93 17.54 -1.77
C LEU A 13 -3.00 17.03 -2.73
N LYS A 14 -2.55 16.24 -3.71
CA LYS A 14 -3.43 15.45 -4.56
C LYS A 14 -3.24 13.96 -4.26
N LEU A 15 -4.30 13.28 -3.84
CA LEU A 15 -4.26 11.83 -3.65
C LEU A 15 -4.26 11.12 -5.01
N GLU A 16 -3.11 10.56 -5.39
CA GLU A 16 -2.92 9.90 -6.69
C GLU A 16 -2.95 8.37 -6.58
N LYS A 17 -2.29 7.82 -5.56
CA LYS A 17 -2.15 6.37 -5.38
C LYS A 17 -2.34 5.97 -3.92
N VAL A 18 -2.87 4.78 -3.70
CA VAL A 18 -2.89 4.09 -2.40
C VAL A 18 -2.07 2.83 -2.53
N PHE A 19 -1.05 2.70 -1.68
CA PHE A 19 -0.21 1.52 -1.61
C PHE A 19 -0.73 0.58 -0.53
N ILE A 20 -1.14 -0.62 -0.94
CA ILE A 20 -1.66 -1.67 -0.07
C ILE A 20 -0.50 -2.61 0.24
N THR A 21 -0.11 -2.70 1.51
CA THR A 21 0.98 -3.60 1.92
C THR A 21 0.55 -5.06 1.85
N HIS A 22 -0.67 -5.38 2.27
CA HIS A 22 -1.25 -6.72 2.18
C HIS A 22 -2.78 -6.62 2.36
N THR A 23 -3.53 -7.68 2.07
CA THR A 23 -5.00 -7.64 2.15
C THR A 23 -5.61 -8.16 3.46
N HIS A 24 -4.91 -8.02 4.58
CA HIS A 24 -5.61 -8.13 5.88
C HIS A 24 -6.59 -6.98 6.07
N PHE A 25 -7.70 -7.29 6.75
CA PHE A 25 -8.87 -6.42 6.84
C PHE A 25 -8.54 -4.99 7.30
N ASP A 26 -7.71 -4.83 8.33
CA ASP A 26 -7.33 -3.53 8.88
C ASP A 26 -6.51 -2.65 7.93
N HIS A 27 -5.85 -3.24 6.92
CA HIS A 27 -5.11 -2.51 5.88
C HIS A 27 -5.98 -2.08 4.69
N ILE A 28 -7.19 -2.64 4.56
CA ILE A 28 -8.07 -2.43 3.39
C ILE A 28 -9.48 -1.95 3.75
N GLN A 29 -9.82 -1.91 5.04
CA GLN A 29 -11.18 -1.72 5.56
C GLN A 29 -11.91 -0.54 4.92
N PHE A 30 -11.18 0.54 4.62
CA PHE A 30 -11.76 1.79 4.14
C PHE A 30 -11.46 2.10 2.66
N LEU A 31 -11.03 1.11 1.87
CA LEU A 31 -10.77 1.33 0.44
C LEU A 31 -12.04 1.78 -0.31
N SER A 32 -13.23 1.30 0.08
CA SER A 32 -14.50 1.73 -0.52
C SER A 32 -14.74 3.22 -0.34
N ASP A 33 -14.48 3.75 0.86
CA ASP A 33 -14.69 5.15 1.18
C ASP A 33 -13.68 6.04 0.46
N ILE A 34 -12.42 5.59 0.36
CA ILE A 34 -11.38 6.27 -0.41
C ILE A 34 -11.78 6.33 -1.89
N LEU A 35 -12.22 5.21 -2.48
CA LEU A 35 -12.64 5.18 -3.88
C LEU A 35 -13.88 6.03 -4.14
N TYR A 36 -14.80 6.11 -3.17
CA TYR A 36 -15.98 6.98 -3.28
C TYR A 36 -15.59 8.47 -3.31
N GLN A 37 -14.67 8.89 -2.45
CA GLN A 37 -14.22 10.28 -2.36
C GLN A 37 -13.22 10.66 -3.45
N PHE A 38 -12.36 9.73 -3.84
CA PHE A 38 -11.28 9.92 -4.80
C PHE A 38 -11.39 8.88 -5.92
N PRO A 39 -12.39 8.99 -6.81
CA PRO A 39 -12.69 7.96 -7.82
C PRO A 39 -11.56 7.72 -8.84
N GLN A 40 -10.59 8.63 -8.92
CA GLN A 40 -9.45 8.54 -9.83
C GLN A 40 -8.18 7.96 -9.18
N VAL A 41 -8.22 7.65 -7.89
CA VAL A 41 -7.05 7.11 -7.18
C VAL A 41 -6.73 5.70 -7.69
N GLN A 42 -5.45 5.42 -7.90
CA GLN A 42 -4.99 4.08 -8.27
C GLN A 42 -4.64 3.28 -7.02
N LEU A 43 -5.25 2.11 -6.86
CA LEU A 43 -4.87 1.17 -5.81
C LEU A 43 -3.67 0.35 -6.31
N CYS A 44 -2.64 0.19 -5.50
CA CYS A 44 -1.41 -0.51 -5.87
C CYS A 44 -1.11 -1.59 -4.83
N GLY A 45 -0.94 -2.85 -5.25
CA GLY A 45 -0.61 -3.95 -4.35
C GLY A 45 -0.07 -5.15 -5.11
N TYR A 46 0.15 -6.28 -4.43
CA TYR A 46 0.75 -7.46 -5.03
C TYR A 46 -0.07 -8.04 -6.18
N GLU A 47 0.59 -8.58 -7.20
CA GLU A 47 -0.09 -9.09 -8.41
C GLU A 47 -1.15 -10.18 -8.15
N LYS A 48 -1.04 -10.89 -7.02
CA LYS A 48 -1.94 -11.96 -6.58
C LYS A 48 -2.45 -11.66 -5.17
N PRO A 49 -3.43 -10.73 -5.02
CA PRO A 49 -4.02 -10.43 -3.72
C PRO A 49 -4.86 -11.62 -3.22
N GLU A 50 -4.96 -11.79 -1.91
CA GLU A 50 -5.78 -12.87 -1.32
C GLU A 50 -7.29 -12.59 -1.43
N ILE A 51 -7.66 -11.34 -1.73
CA ILE A 51 -9.05 -10.94 -1.99
C ILE A 51 -9.19 -10.25 -3.34
N LYS A 52 -10.43 -10.22 -3.85
CA LYS A 52 -10.76 -9.45 -5.05
C LYS A 52 -10.81 -7.96 -4.74
N LEU A 53 -9.92 -7.19 -5.38
CA LEU A 53 -9.88 -5.74 -5.32
C LEU A 53 -10.57 -5.11 -6.56
N SER A 54 -10.80 -3.79 -6.51
CA SER A 54 -11.56 -3.05 -7.53
C SER A 54 -10.87 -3.01 -8.90
N ASN A 55 -11.59 -2.53 -9.92
CA ASN A 55 -11.07 -2.41 -11.29
C ASN A 55 -9.92 -1.38 -11.43
N HIS A 56 -9.70 -0.51 -10.44
CA HIS A 56 -8.62 0.49 -10.42
C HIS A 56 -7.33 -0.06 -9.78
N TYR A 57 -7.23 -1.39 -9.64
CA TYR A 57 -6.10 -2.05 -9.02
C TYR A 57 -4.94 -2.27 -10.00
N ARG A 58 -3.81 -1.64 -9.69
CA ARG A 58 -2.52 -1.89 -10.30
C ARG A 58 -1.81 -3.01 -9.56
N LYS A 59 -1.59 -4.09 -10.30
CA LYS A 59 -0.80 -5.24 -9.88
C LYS A 59 0.68 -4.89 -9.91
N LEU A 60 1.38 -5.14 -8.81
CA LEU A 60 2.80 -4.94 -8.67
C LEU A 60 3.51 -6.27 -8.47
N ILE A 61 4.62 -6.46 -9.17
CA ILE A 61 5.51 -7.61 -8.97
C ILE A 61 6.70 -7.26 -8.06
N HIS A 62 7.46 -8.27 -7.65
CA HIS A 62 8.69 -8.05 -6.90
C HIS A 62 9.70 -7.24 -7.73
N HIS A 63 10.32 -6.22 -7.11
CA HIS A 63 11.20 -5.23 -7.74
C HIS A 63 10.57 -4.34 -8.81
N GLU A 64 9.23 -4.28 -8.93
CA GLU A 64 8.61 -3.28 -9.79
C GLU A 64 8.84 -1.86 -9.24
N ILE A 65 9.12 -0.93 -10.14
CA ILE A 65 9.29 0.48 -9.79
C ILE A 65 8.08 1.26 -10.28
N ILE A 66 7.46 2.00 -9.37
CA ILE A 66 6.29 2.83 -9.61
C ILE A 66 6.54 4.26 -9.15
N SER A 67 6.15 5.22 -9.99
CA SER A 67 6.27 6.64 -9.67
C SER A 67 5.14 7.13 -8.76
N LEU A 68 5.45 8.08 -7.90
CA LEU A 68 4.49 8.88 -7.14
C LEU A 68 4.96 10.34 -7.21
N GLY A 69 4.36 11.14 -8.10
CA GLY A 69 4.95 12.42 -8.48
C GLY A 69 6.37 12.25 -9.02
N SER A 70 7.35 12.90 -8.37
CA SER A 70 8.77 12.80 -8.69
C SER A 70 9.52 11.71 -7.90
N GLU A 71 8.83 11.01 -7.01
CA GLU A 71 9.40 9.92 -6.21
C GLU A 71 9.28 8.58 -6.94
N MET A 72 10.25 7.69 -6.71
CA MET A 72 10.27 6.34 -7.26
C MET A 72 10.20 5.32 -6.12
N ILE A 73 9.15 4.52 -6.12
CA ILE A 73 8.86 3.52 -5.10
C ILE A 73 9.11 2.14 -5.70
N THR A 74 9.92 1.32 -5.01
CA THR A 74 10.16 -0.08 -5.40
C THR A 74 9.28 -1.00 -4.55
N SER A 75 8.49 -1.87 -5.18
CA SER A 75 7.76 -2.93 -4.47
C SER A 75 8.67 -4.12 -4.18
N LEU A 76 8.63 -4.60 -2.95
CA LEU A 76 9.37 -5.76 -2.48
C LEU A 76 8.36 -6.79 -1.97
N HIS A 77 8.12 -7.86 -2.73
CA HIS A 77 7.32 -8.98 -2.23
C HIS A 77 8.02 -9.67 -1.05
N THR A 78 7.32 -9.72 0.08
CA THR A 78 7.81 -10.19 1.38
C THR A 78 6.77 -11.11 2.04
N PRO A 79 6.45 -12.27 1.42
CA PRO A 79 5.46 -13.19 1.97
C PRO A 79 5.88 -13.69 3.36
N GLY A 80 4.91 -13.83 4.26
CA GLY A 80 5.16 -14.27 5.62
C GLY A 80 3.99 -13.91 6.53
N HIS A 81 3.90 -12.64 6.96
CA HIS A 81 2.74 -12.17 7.73
C HIS A 81 1.43 -12.44 6.99
N TYR A 82 1.40 -12.13 5.70
CA TYR A 82 0.35 -12.52 4.78
C TYR A 82 0.95 -12.90 3.41
N PRO A 83 0.34 -13.81 2.63
CA PRO A 83 0.93 -14.29 1.36
C PRO A 83 1.21 -13.19 0.33
N ASP A 84 0.36 -12.16 0.30
CA ASP A 84 0.43 -11.05 -0.64
C ASP A 84 1.17 -9.81 -0.10
N SER A 85 1.96 -9.98 0.96
CA SER A 85 2.68 -8.89 1.61
C SER A 85 3.74 -8.23 0.71
N LEU A 86 3.71 -6.91 0.66
CA LEU A 86 4.68 -6.02 0.04
C LEU A 86 5.27 -5.05 1.06
N CYS A 87 6.57 -4.80 0.94
CA CYS A 87 7.20 -3.58 1.43
C CYS A 87 7.39 -2.58 0.28
N PHE A 88 7.31 -1.28 0.57
CA PHE A 88 7.52 -0.21 -0.39
C PHE A 88 8.75 0.61 -0.04
N TRP A 89 9.79 0.49 -0.87
CA TRP A 89 11.08 1.13 -0.64
C TRP A 89 11.21 2.40 -1.46
N ASN A 90 11.39 3.53 -0.78
CA ASN A 90 11.88 4.76 -1.39
C ASN A 90 13.38 4.87 -1.12
N LYS A 91 14.18 4.47 -2.12
CA LYS A 91 15.64 4.49 -2.04
C LYS A 91 16.20 5.91 -1.84
N LYS A 92 15.61 6.92 -2.50
CA LYS A 92 16.07 8.31 -2.44
C LYS A 92 15.98 8.87 -1.02
N ASN A 93 14.89 8.58 -0.32
CA ASN A 93 14.62 9.09 1.02
C ASN A 93 15.08 8.14 2.14
N ASN A 94 15.67 6.99 1.79
CA ASN A 94 16.05 5.92 2.72
C ASN A 94 14.89 5.48 3.64
N SER A 95 13.69 5.39 3.06
CA SER A 95 12.46 5.04 3.79
C SER A 95 11.85 3.76 3.27
N LEU A 96 11.32 2.94 4.18
CA LEU A 96 10.66 1.68 3.87
C LEU A 96 9.32 1.60 4.61
N PHE A 97 8.24 1.40 3.86
CA PHE A 97 6.94 1.06 4.44
C PHE A 97 6.84 -0.47 4.46
N THR A 98 6.78 -1.05 5.66
CA THR A 98 6.91 -2.50 5.86
C THR A 98 5.60 -3.25 6.05
N GLY A 99 4.50 -2.52 6.23
CA GLY A 99 3.26 -3.08 6.74
C GLY A 99 3.53 -3.89 8.00
N ASP A 100 3.03 -5.12 8.03
CA ASP A 100 3.20 -6.04 9.15
C ASP A 100 4.35 -7.03 8.93
N THR A 101 5.16 -6.88 7.86
CA THR A 101 6.35 -7.72 7.65
C THR A 101 7.37 -7.50 8.77
N MET A 102 7.62 -6.24 9.10
CA MET A 102 8.63 -5.83 10.08
C MET A 102 8.14 -4.66 10.91
N PHE A 103 8.39 -4.74 12.21
CA PHE A 103 8.24 -3.67 13.18
C PHE A 103 9.61 -3.35 13.79
N VAL A 104 9.69 -2.23 14.52
CA VAL A 104 10.90 -1.93 15.31
C VAL A 104 11.11 -3.04 16.34
N GLY A 105 12.20 -3.78 16.19
CA GLY A 105 12.62 -4.84 17.11
C GLY A 105 11.90 -6.19 16.98
N ARG A 106 10.99 -6.39 16.00
CA ARG A 106 10.31 -7.68 15.80
C ARG A 106 9.73 -7.84 14.38
N THR A 107 9.28 -9.04 14.03
CA THR A 107 8.49 -9.30 12.82
C THR A 107 7.00 -9.38 13.14
N GLY A 108 6.15 -9.32 12.11
CA GLY A 108 4.75 -9.72 12.25
C GLY A 108 4.60 -11.21 12.50
N ARG A 109 3.42 -11.58 13.01
CA ARG A 109 3.02 -13.00 13.14
C ARG A 109 2.65 -13.52 11.76
N THR A 110 2.96 -14.78 11.47
CA THR A 110 2.52 -15.44 10.25
C THR A 110 1.09 -15.92 10.39
N VAL A 111 0.32 -15.90 9.31
CA VAL A 111 -0.92 -16.68 9.23
C VAL A 111 -0.57 -18.10 8.81
N ASP A 112 -1.09 -19.09 9.55
CA ASP A 112 -1.08 -20.47 9.07
C ASP A 112 -2.18 -20.58 8.00
N THR A 113 -1.77 -20.72 6.74
CA THR A 113 -2.65 -21.02 5.60
C THR A 113 -2.89 -22.51 5.48
#